data_AF-A0A3M0JZJ4-F1
#
_entry.id   AF-A0A3M0JZJ4-F1
#
_cell.length_a   1.000
_cell.length_b   1.000
_cell.length_c   1.000
_cell.angle_alpha   90.00
_cell.angle_beta   90.00
_cell.angle_gamma   90.00
#
_symmetry.space_group_name_H-M   'P 1'
#
loop_
_entity.id
_entity.type
_entity.pdbx_description
1 polymer ?
#
loop_
_entity_poly.entity_id
_entity_poly.type
_entity_poly.pdbx_seq_one_letter_code
_entity_poly.pdbx_strand_id
1 'polypeptide(L)'
;MKGLEVNGLMTLGFAGVCQQTELCNESLMLEKLPACGKSFEEMMKKVDSRKWCNLTEFIIYYDNFTQCTEREANNASCFWPNPLAEGFITGIHKQFFSNCTSEKVHWEDPPDEILLTLVLIPVALTSAMITLVVWCSKRSDILITEFEKRNPVIQTGKVMRLSISEKTNLLEAYRKEQVPQLVT
;
A
#
# COMPACT_ATOMS: atom_id res chain seq x y z
N MET A 1 34.01 29.48 10.75
CA MET A 1 34.30 28.49 9.67
C MET A 1 33.05 27.63 9.53
N LYS A 2 32.31 27.55 8.44
CA LYS A 2 32.42 28.07 7.07
C LYS A 2 31.03 28.60 6.67
N GLY A 3 30.98 29.73 5.98
CA GLY A 3 29.78 30.15 5.26
C GLY A 3 29.55 29.21 4.08
N LEU A 4 28.29 28.89 3.81
CA LEU A 4 27.87 28.38 2.51
C LEU A 4 26.93 29.42 1.90
N GLU A 5 27.50 30.18 0.97
CA GLU A 5 26.78 30.95 -0.01
C GLU A 5 26.39 29.98 -1.14
N VAL A 6 25.11 29.85 -1.45
CA VAL A 6 24.64 29.14 -2.64
C VAL A 6 23.77 30.09 -3.47
N ASN A 7 24.45 30.87 -4.32
CA ASN A 7 23.85 31.50 -5.49
C ASN A 7 23.68 30.42 -6.57
N GLY A 8 22.45 30.06 -6.90
CA GLY A 8 22.16 29.05 -7.92
C GLY A 8 20.66 28.84 -8.11
N LEU A 9 20.04 29.76 -8.85
CA LEU A 9 18.69 29.61 -9.39
C LEU A 9 18.67 28.45 -10.40
N MET A 10 18.07 27.32 -10.02
CA MET A 10 17.49 26.37 -10.98
C MET A 10 16.14 25.91 -10.44
N THR A 11 15.09 26.62 -10.87
CA THR A 11 13.69 26.25 -10.65
C THR A 11 13.36 25.00 -11.47
N LEU A 12 13.25 23.85 -10.82
CA LEU A 12 12.46 22.73 -11.29
C LEU A 12 11.37 22.45 -10.24
N GLY A 13 10.13 22.45 -10.71
CA GLY A 13 8.93 22.41 -9.88
C GLY A 13 8.86 21.16 -9.02
N PHE A 14 8.98 21.38 -7.72
CA PHE A 14 8.03 20.87 -6.75
C PHE A 14 7.54 22.10 -5.99
N ALA A 15 6.23 22.32 -5.96
CA ALA A 15 5.62 23.21 -4.98
C ALA A 15 5.75 22.54 -3.61
N GLY A 16 6.97 22.50 -3.07
CA GLY A 16 7.18 22.37 -1.65
C GLY A 16 6.59 23.61 -1.04
N VAL A 17 5.50 23.44 -0.29
CA VAL A 17 5.00 24.47 0.60
C VAL A 17 6.14 24.76 1.58
N CYS A 18 6.94 25.79 1.32
CA CYS A 18 7.71 26.43 2.38
C CYS A 18 6.67 27.17 3.22
N GLN A 19 6.19 26.50 4.28
CA GLN A 19 5.36 27.15 5.30
C GLN A 19 6.10 28.39 5.79
N GLN A 20 5.35 29.50 5.88
CA GLN A 20 5.79 30.75 6.49
C GLN A 20 6.60 30.44 7.74
N THR A 21 7.81 31.00 7.83
CA THR A 21 8.67 30.87 9.00
C THR A 21 8.12 31.73 10.15
N GLU A 22 7.00 31.30 10.72
CA GLU A 22 6.80 31.49 12.15
C GLU A 22 7.89 30.65 12.81
N LEU A 23 8.81 31.31 13.52
CA LEU A 23 9.92 30.63 14.16
C LEU A 23 9.34 29.75 15.28
N CYS A 24 9.47 28.44 15.18
CA CYS A 24 9.02 27.51 16.22
C CYS A 24 9.66 27.90 17.56
N ASN A 25 8.81 28.15 18.56
CA ASN A 25 9.24 28.51 19.89
C ASN A 25 9.40 27.23 20.74
N GLU A 26 10.55 26.58 20.58
CA GLU A 26 10.89 25.34 21.28
C GLU A 26 10.79 25.46 22.82
N SER A 27 11.17 26.63 23.37
CA SER A 27 11.12 26.89 24.81
C SER A 27 9.68 26.91 25.32
N LEU A 28 8.78 27.57 24.59
CA LEU A 28 7.35 27.59 24.91
C LEU A 28 6.76 26.17 24.82
N MET A 29 7.11 25.41 23.78
CA MET A 29 6.65 24.04 23.64
C MET A 29 7.09 23.15 24.81
N LEU A 30 8.37 23.23 25.21
CA LEU A 30 8.90 22.48 26.35
C LEU A 30 8.25 22.84 27.68
N GLU A 31 7.84 24.10 27.85
CA GLU A 31 7.11 24.54 29.04
C GLU A 31 5.68 23.97 29.10
N LYS A 32 5.00 23.87 27.95
CA LYS A 32 3.58 23.49 27.89
C LYS A 32 3.34 21.98 27.83
N LEU A 33 4.20 21.21 27.16
CA LEU A 33 4.07 19.75 27.03
C LEU A 33 3.82 19.01 28.36
N PRO A 34 4.51 19.33 29.48
CA PRO A 34 4.26 18.68 30.77
C PRO A 34 2.82 18.80 31.28
N ALA A 35 2.07 19.84 30.91
CA ALA A 35 0.67 19.99 31.30
C ALA A 35 -0.21 18.91 30.66
N CYS A 36 0.02 18.61 29.37
CA CYS A 36 -0.65 17.51 28.67
C CYS A 36 -0.32 16.15 29.32
N GLY A 37 0.95 15.94 29.71
CA GLY A 37 1.38 14.72 30.39
C GLY A 37 0.73 14.53 31.78
N LYS A 38 0.60 15.60 32.57
CA LYS A 38 -0.10 15.55 33.87
C LYS A 38 -1.57 15.20 33.72
N SER A 39 -2.26 15.82 32.75
CA SER A 39 -3.66 15.48 32.43
C SER A 39 -3.79 14.01 32.02
N PHE A 40 -2.86 13.51 31.20
CA PHE A 40 -2.81 12.10 30.82
C PHE A 40 -2.60 11.18 32.05
N GLU A 41 -1.67 11.51 32.95
CA GLU A 41 -1.45 10.76 34.19
C GLU A 41 -2.73 10.68 35.05
N GLU A 42 -3.47 11.78 35.18
CA GLU A 42 -4.75 11.81 35.92
C GLU A 42 -5.83 10.94 35.28
N MET A 43 -5.88 10.89 33.95
CA MET A 43 -6.77 9.98 33.22
C MET A 43 -6.33 8.53 33.39
N MET A 44 -5.03 8.25 33.34
CA MET A 44 -4.47 6.91 33.53
C MET A 44 -4.68 6.37 34.95
N LYS A 45 -4.82 7.22 35.97
CA LYS A 45 -5.23 6.80 37.33
C LYS A 45 -6.63 6.18 37.39
N LYS A 46 -7.49 6.44 36.40
CA LYS A 46 -8.82 5.82 36.28
C LYS A 46 -8.75 4.42 35.68
N VAL A 47 -7.63 4.08 35.03
CA VAL A 47 -7.38 2.76 34.43
C VAL A 47 -6.53 1.94 35.40
N ASP A 48 -6.96 0.71 35.70
CA ASP A 48 -6.19 -0.20 36.54
C ASP A 48 -4.81 -0.48 35.90
N SER A 49 -3.74 -0.48 36.69
CA SER A 49 -2.37 -0.67 36.19
C SER A 49 -2.15 -2.00 35.48
N ARG A 50 -2.94 -3.04 35.80
CA ARG A 50 -2.90 -4.33 35.10
C ARG A 50 -3.44 -4.24 33.67
N LYS A 51 -4.23 -3.22 33.36
CA LYS A 51 -4.87 -2.99 32.06
C LYS A 51 -4.13 -1.99 31.18
N TRP A 52 -3.01 -1.42 31.65
CA TRP A 52 -2.23 -0.46 30.86
C TRP A 52 -1.73 -1.03 29.52
N CYS A 53 -1.59 -2.34 29.40
CA CYS A 53 -1.18 -2.98 28.14
C CYS A 53 -2.34 -3.26 27.18
N ASN A 54 -3.59 -2.98 27.57
CA ASN A 54 -4.75 -3.13 26.69
C ASN A 54 -5.08 -1.78 26.05
N LEU A 55 -4.78 -1.65 24.75
CA LEU A 55 -5.00 -0.43 23.98
C LEU A 55 -6.44 0.09 24.09
N THR A 56 -7.43 -0.80 24.09
CA THR A 56 -8.85 -0.43 24.14
C THR A 56 -9.24 0.30 25.42
N GLU A 57 -8.52 0.07 26.52
CA GLU A 57 -8.83 0.68 27.82
C GLU A 57 -8.36 2.14 27.93
N PHE A 58 -7.34 2.54 27.16
CA PHE A 58 -6.75 3.87 27.27
C PHE A 58 -6.67 4.68 25.96
N ILE A 59 -7.11 4.11 24.82
CA ILE A 59 -7.04 4.76 23.52
C ILE A 59 -7.67 6.16 23.49
N ILE A 60 -8.80 6.35 24.16
CA ILE A 60 -9.50 7.64 24.23
C ILE A 60 -8.69 8.67 25.03
N TYR A 61 -8.03 8.25 26.11
CA TYR A 61 -7.19 9.13 26.93
C TYR A 61 -5.90 9.50 26.19
N TYR A 62 -5.35 8.55 25.44
CA TYR A 62 -4.17 8.75 24.61
C TYR A 62 -4.45 9.70 23.44
N ASP A 63 -5.62 9.58 22.80
CA ASP A 63 -6.07 10.49 21.75
C ASP A 63 -6.20 11.94 22.26
N ASN A 64 -6.80 12.12 23.44
CA ASN A 64 -6.88 13.44 24.08
C ASN A 64 -5.47 13.99 24.42
N PHE A 65 -4.56 13.12 24.86
CA PHE A 65 -3.17 13.48 25.09
C PHE A 65 -2.47 13.94 23.80
N THR A 66 -2.61 13.21 22.69
CA THR A 66 -2.01 13.60 21.41
C THR A 66 -2.60 14.90 20.88
N GLN A 67 -3.92 15.09 20.95
CA GLN A 67 -4.59 16.35 20.58
C GLN A 67 -4.10 17.53 21.44
N CYS A 68 -3.84 17.32 22.73
CA CYS A 68 -3.24 18.33 23.58
C CYS A 68 -1.83 18.70 23.11
N THR A 69 -0.97 17.72 22.80
CA THR A 69 0.39 17.99 22.31
C THR A 69 0.40 18.68 20.95
N GLU A 70 -0.55 18.36 20.06
CA GLU A 70 -0.73 19.02 18.77
C GLU A 70 -1.16 20.49 18.95
N ARG A 71 -2.09 20.75 19.87
CA ARG A 71 -2.52 22.12 20.19
C ARG A 71 -1.37 22.96 20.74
N GLU A 72 -0.57 22.42 21.66
CA GLU A 72 0.57 23.14 22.22
C GLU A 72 1.68 23.35 21.19
N ALA A 73 1.88 22.40 20.26
CA ALA A 73 2.79 22.60 19.12
C ALA A 73 2.32 23.76 18.24
N ASN A 74 1.03 23.79 17.86
CA ASN A 74 0.45 24.88 17.08
C ASN A 74 0.52 26.22 17.81
N ASN A 75 0.31 26.25 19.12
CA ASN A 75 0.43 27.45 19.96
C ASN A 75 1.86 27.97 20.07
N ALA A 76 2.85 27.08 19.98
CA ALA A 76 4.27 27.42 19.90
C ALA A 76 4.76 27.70 18.48
N SER A 77 3.85 27.76 17.49
CA SER A 77 4.18 27.87 16.06
C SER A 77 5.13 26.76 15.57
N CYS A 78 5.02 25.58 16.16
CA CYS A 78 5.79 24.39 15.81
C CYS A 78 4.91 23.38 15.06
N PHE A 79 5.47 22.72 14.05
CA PHE A 79 4.79 21.65 13.34
C PHE A 79 4.61 20.41 14.24
N TRP A 80 3.53 19.66 14.08
CA TRP A 80 3.31 18.37 14.72
C TRP A 80 3.21 17.28 13.65
N PRO A 81 3.96 16.16 13.75
CA PRO A 81 4.90 15.81 14.81
C PRO A 81 6.26 16.53 14.69
N ASN A 82 7.01 16.59 15.79
CA ASN A 82 8.38 17.11 15.85
C ASN A 82 9.23 16.36 16.91
N PRO A 83 10.57 16.51 16.92
CA PRO A 83 11.44 15.76 17.84
C PRO A 83 11.18 16.01 19.33
N LEU A 84 10.70 17.20 19.72
CA LEU A 84 10.33 17.50 21.12
C LEU A 84 9.07 16.72 21.52
N ALA A 85 8.06 16.69 20.66
CA ALA A 85 6.86 15.88 20.86
C ALA A 85 7.19 14.39 20.89
N GLU A 86 8.00 13.90 19.95
CA GLU A 86 8.42 12.50 19.88
C GLU A 86 9.16 12.05 21.15
N GLY A 87 10.14 12.85 21.60
CA GLY A 87 10.88 12.57 22.83
C GLY A 87 9.97 12.57 24.07
N PHE A 88 9.04 13.51 24.15
CA PHE A 88 8.08 13.59 25.25
C PHE A 88 7.11 12.40 25.27
N ILE A 89 6.52 12.07 24.12
CA ILE A 89 5.62 10.92 23.95
C ILE A 89 6.36 9.62 24.31
N THR A 90 7.59 9.45 23.83
CA THR A 90 8.43 8.29 24.16
C THR A 90 8.70 8.19 25.67
N GLY A 91 8.92 9.32 26.34
CA GLY A 91 9.05 9.38 27.80
C GLY A 91 7.81 8.86 28.53
N ILE A 92 6.62 9.31 28.13
CA ILE A 92 5.33 8.82 28.64
C ILE A 92 5.19 7.32 28.38
N HIS A 93 5.52 6.84 27.19
CA HIS A 93 5.47 5.41 26.85
C HIS A 93 6.36 4.57 27.77
N LYS A 94 7.58 5.03 28.05
CA LYS A 94 8.49 4.35 28.97
C LYS A 94 7.97 4.35 30.41
N GLN A 95 7.27 5.39 30.83
CA GLN A 95 6.72 5.50 32.18
C GLN A 95 5.54 4.55 32.41
N PHE A 96 4.57 4.50 31.50
CA PHE A 96 3.33 3.72 31.70
C PHE A 96 3.36 2.33 31.05
N PHE A 97 4.10 2.13 29.95
CA PHE A 97 4.01 0.92 29.12
C PHE A 97 5.32 0.12 29.04
N SER A 98 6.32 0.40 29.89
CA SER A 98 7.63 -0.28 29.87
C SER A 98 7.57 -1.80 30.09
N ASN A 99 6.55 -2.29 30.79
CA ASN A 99 6.36 -3.72 31.07
C ASN A 99 5.35 -4.39 30.12
N CYS A 100 4.90 -3.69 29.08
CA CYS A 100 3.99 -4.26 28.10
C CYS A 100 4.77 -5.00 27.01
N THR A 101 4.50 -6.29 26.84
CA THR A 101 4.92 -7.02 25.65
C THR A 101 4.07 -6.58 24.47
N SER A 102 4.70 -5.99 23.46
CA SER A 102 4.04 -5.77 22.19
C SER A 102 3.90 -7.13 21.52
N GLU A 103 2.66 -7.63 21.44
CA GLU A 103 2.32 -8.76 20.58
C GLU A 103 2.42 -8.24 19.14
N LYS A 104 3.66 -8.17 18.65
CA LYS A 104 3.93 -7.87 17.26
C LYS A 104 3.36 -9.04 16.49
N VAL A 105 2.18 -8.87 15.91
CA VAL A 105 1.77 -9.71 14.80
C VAL A 105 2.88 -9.57 13.78
N HIS A 106 3.61 -10.66 13.61
CA HIS A 106 4.77 -10.73 12.76
C HIS A 106 4.29 -10.76 11.31
N TRP A 107 4.04 -9.56 10.79
CA TRP A 107 3.76 -9.32 9.38
C TRP A 107 5.07 -9.40 8.60
N GLU A 108 5.68 -10.59 8.57
CA GLU A 108 6.75 -10.89 7.62
C GLU A 108 6.16 -11.54 6.38
N ASP A 109 6.73 -11.18 5.23
CA ASP A 109 6.45 -11.89 4.00
C ASP A 109 6.81 -13.37 4.19
N PRO A 110 6.00 -14.30 3.65
CA PRO A 110 6.34 -15.71 3.71
C PRO A 110 7.69 -15.94 3.01
N PRO A 111 8.48 -16.95 3.45
CA PRO A 111 9.75 -17.29 2.83
C PRO A 111 9.67 -17.35 1.29
N ASP A 112 10.72 -16.86 0.61
CA ASP A 112 10.77 -16.73 -0.86
C ASP A 112 10.38 -18.01 -1.60
N GLU A 113 10.71 -19.19 -1.06
CA GLU A 113 10.37 -20.49 -1.63
C GLU A 113 8.85 -20.72 -1.71
N ILE A 114 8.11 -20.33 -0.67
CA ILE A 114 6.66 -20.44 -0.60
C ILE A 114 6.03 -19.43 -1.55
N LEU A 115 6.50 -18.18 -1.50
CA LEU A 115 6.04 -17.11 -2.38
C LEU A 115 6.21 -17.49 -3.86
N LEU A 116 7.40 -17.97 -4.25
CA LEU A 116 7.69 -18.40 -5.62
C LEU A 116 6.78 -19.56 -6.06
N THR A 117 6.57 -20.53 -5.18
CA THR A 117 5.66 -21.65 -5.45
C THR A 117 4.23 -21.17 -5.69
N LEU A 118 3.74 -20.24 -4.86
CA LEU A 118 2.41 -19.63 -5.00
C LEU A 118 2.25 -18.84 -6.31
N VAL A 119 3.33 -18.28 -6.86
CA VAL A 119 3.31 -17.57 -8.15
C VAL A 119 3.39 -18.55 -9.32
N LEU A 120 4.23 -19.57 -9.23
CA LEU A 120 4.43 -20.53 -10.33
C LEU A 120 3.21 -21.42 -10.59
N ILE A 121 2.47 -21.82 -9.55
CA ILE A 121 1.29 -22.69 -9.69
C ILE A 121 0.20 -22.05 -10.58
N PRO A 122 -0.31 -20.82 -10.31
CA PRO A 122 -1.28 -20.16 -11.16
C PRO A 122 -0.81 -19.95 -12.60
N VAL A 123 0.48 -19.62 -12.80
CA VAL A 123 1.06 -19.43 -14.14
C VAL A 123 1.12 -20.76 -14.91
N ALA A 124 1.53 -21.85 -14.26
CA ALA A 124 1.55 -23.17 -14.86
C ALA A 124 0.13 -23.66 -15.19
N LEU A 125 -0.84 -23.47 -14.30
CA LEU A 125 -2.23 -23.85 -14.52
C LEU A 125 -2.87 -23.07 -15.67
N THR A 126 -2.68 -21.75 -15.73
CA THR A 126 -3.20 -20.92 -16.82
C THR A 126 -2.59 -21.29 -18.17
N SER A 127 -1.26 -21.49 -18.23
CA SER A 127 -0.59 -21.93 -19.47
C SER A 127 -1.05 -23.32 -19.93
N ALA A 128 -1.26 -24.27 -19.01
CA ALA A 128 -1.81 -25.58 -19.31
C ALA A 128 -3.25 -25.49 -19.85
N MET A 129 -4.11 -24.69 -19.21
CA MET A 129 -5.49 -24.49 -19.67
C MET A 129 -5.55 -23.87 -21.08
N ILE A 130 -4.73 -22.85 -21.35
CA ILE A 130 -4.63 -22.24 -22.69
C ILE A 130 -4.18 -23.29 -23.72
N THR A 131 -3.14 -24.06 -23.41
CA THR A 131 -2.61 -25.10 -24.30
C THR A 131 -3.65 -26.18 -24.59
N LEU A 132 -4.39 -26.63 -23.57
CA LEU A 132 -5.48 -27.60 -23.71
C LEU A 132 -6.60 -27.06 -24.61
N VAL A 133 -7.02 -25.80 -24.43
CA VAL A 133 -8.06 -25.19 -25.26
C VAL A 133 -7.62 -25.11 -26.73
N VAL A 134 -6.38 -24.69 -26.99
CA VAL A 134 -5.81 -24.64 -28.35
C VAL A 134 -5.76 -26.04 -28.96
N TRP A 135 -5.30 -27.03 -28.20
CA TRP A 135 -5.19 -28.41 -28.66
C TRP A 135 -6.57 -29.04 -28.96
N CYS A 136 -7.51 -28.92 -28.02
CA CYS A 136 -8.88 -29.43 -28.17
C CYS A 136 -9.62 -28.76 -29.32
N SER A 137 -9.42 -27.45 -29.50
CA SER A 137 -10.01 -26.73 -30.62
C SER A 137 -9.40 -27.22 -31.94
N LYS A 138 -8.07 -27.39 -32.03
CA LYS A 138 -7.41 -27.85 -33.26
C LYS A 138 -7.85 -29.26 -33.65
N ARG A 139 -8.00 -30.17 -32.67
CA ARG A 139 -8.53 -31.53 -32.93
C ARG A 139 -9.98 -31.50 -33.39
N SER A 140 -10.80 -30.61 -32.84
CA SER A 140 -12.19 -30.45 -33.25
C SER A 140 -12.30 -29.90 -34.68
N ASP A 141 -11.48 -28.91 -35.04
CA ASP A 141 -11.41 -28.36 -36.41
C ASP A 141 -10.99 -29.43 -37.43
N ILE A 142 -10.00 -30.27 -37.11
CA ILE A 142 -9.57 -31.39 -37.96
C ILE A 142 -10.68 -32.42 -38.13
N LEU A 143 -11.38 -32.78 -37.05
CA LEU A 143 -12.49 -33.74 -37.14
C LEU A 143 -13.66 -33.19 -37.93
N ILE A 144 -14.00 -31.91 -37.76
CA ILE A 144 -15.09 -31.25 -38.52
C ILE A 144 -14.73 -31.16 -40.01
N THR A 145 -13.48 -30.82 -40.36
CA THR A 145 -13.03 -30.78 -41.76
C THR A 145 -12.98 -32.17 -42.41
N GLU A 146 -12.62 -33.21 -41.65
CA GLU A 146 -12.68 -34.60 -42.14
C GLU A 146 -14.12 -35.13 -42.24
N PHE A 147 -15.03 -34.72 -41.35
CA PHE A 147 -16.48 -34.97 -41.48
C PHE A 147 -17.09 -34.23 -42.67
N GLU A 148 -16.69 -32.98 -42.91
CA GLU A 148 -17.15 -32.17 -44.05
C GLU A 148 -16.66 -32.76 -45.39
N LYS A 149 -15.44 -33.30 -45.45
CA LYS A 149 -14.97 -34.06 -46.63
C LYS A 149 -15.75 -35.36 -46.86
N ARG A 150 -16.27 -35.99 -45.80
CA ARG A 150 -16.98 -37.28 -45.89
C ARG A 150 -18.46 -37.12 -46.22
N ASN A 151 -19.07 -35.95 -46.00
CA ASN A 151 -20.49 -35.71 -46.29
C ASN A 151 -20.74 -34.29 -46.86
N PRO A 152 -20.71 -34.09 -48.20
CA PRO A 152 -20.78 -32.76 -48.82
C PRO A 152 -22.17 -32.10 -48.85
N VAL A 153 -23.22 -32.73 -48.30
CA VAL A 153 -24.62 -32.27 -48.46
C VAL A 153 -25.08 -31.28 -47.37
N ILE A 154 -24.31 -31.08 -46.30
CA ILE A 154 -24.73 -30.24 -45.15
C ILE A 154 -24.05 -28.86 -45.16
N GLN A 155 -23.95 -28.20 -46.32
CA GLN A 155 -23.30 -26.89 -46.44
C GLN A 155 -24.25 -25.67 -46.33
N THR A 156 -25.44 -25.83 -45.74
CA THR A 156 -26.44 -24.75 -45.64
C THR A 156 -26.91 -24.54 -44.20
N GLY A 157 -26.06 -23.96 -43.36
CA GLY A 157 -26.41 -23.61 -41.98
C GLY A 157 -25.27 -23.01 -41.17
N LYS A 158 -24.64 -21.96 -41.71
CA LYS A 158 -23.38 -21.39 -41.18
C LYS A 158 -23.61 -20.57 -39.91
N VAL A 159 -23.53 -21.20 -38.74
CA VAL A 159 -22.99 -20.50 -37.55
C VAL A 159 -21.48 -20.42 -37.79
N MET A 160 -21.01 -19.24 -38.18
CA MET A 160 -19.61 -18.97 -38.48
C MET A 160 -18.75 -19.14 -37.22
N ARG A 161 -18.36 -20.38 -36.91
CA ARG A 161 -17.18 -20.62 -36.08
C ARG A 161 -15.96 -20.37 -36.95
N LEU A 162 -15.40 -19.17 -36.80
CA LEU A 162 -14.07 -18.83 -37.29
C LEU A 162 -13.08 -19.91 -36.81
N SER A 163 -12.31 -20.47 -37.75
CA SER A 163 -11.25 -21.44 -37.43
C SER A 163 -10.24 -20.81 -36.47
N ILE A 164 -9.51 -21.62 -35.69
CA ILE A 164 -8.48 -21.09 -34.78
C ILE A 164 -7.46 -20.26 -35.55
N SER A 165 -7.14 -20.61 -36.80
CA SER A 165 -6.22 -19.82 -37.63
C SER A 165 -6.74 -18.41 -37.89
N GLU A 166 -8.05 -18.25 -38.11
CA GLU A 166 -8.71 -16.95 -38.27
C GLU A 166 -8.79 -16.18 -36.95
N LYS A 167 -9.05 -16.87 -35.83
CA LYS A 167 -9.08 -16.26 -34.50
C LYS A 167 -7.70 -15.84 -34.01
N THR A 168 -6.65 -16.62 -34.29
CA THR A 168 -5.27 -16.23 -34.00
C THR A 168 -4.87 -15.05 -34.86
N ASN A 169 -5.20 -15.04 -36.16
CA ASN A 169 -4.93 -13.88 -37.02
C ASN A 169 -5.68 -12.62 -36.55
N LEU A 170 -6.91 -12.74 -36.05
CA LEU A 170 -7.66 -11.62 -35.46
C LEU A 170 -7.13 -11.18 -34.10
N LEU A 171 -6.68 -12.11 -33.24
CA LEU A 171 -6.00 -11.77 -31.99
C LEU A 171 -4.63 -11.13 -32.23
N GLU A 172 -3.92 -11.53 -33.28
CA GLU A 172 -2.65 -10.93 -33.69
C GLU A 172 -2.85 -9.56 -34.33
N ALA A 173 -3.94 -9.38 -35.08
CA ALA A 173 -4.39 -8.07 -35.55
C ALA A 173 -4.76 -7.15 -34.36
N TYR A 174 -5.51 -7.65 -33.37
CA TYR A 174 -5.88 -6.89 -32.17
C TYR A 174 -4.67 -6.59 -31.26
N ARG A 175 -3.73 -7.54 -31.13
CA ARG A 175 -2.47 -7.33 -30.40
C ARG A 175 -1.61 -6.27 -31.09
N LYS A 176 -1.54 -6.25 -32.42
CA LYS A 176 -0.82 -5.19 -33.16
C LYS A 176 -1.52 -3.83 -33.07
N GLU A 177 -2.84 -3.79 -32.98
CA GLU A 177 -3.63 -2.57 -32.79
C GLU A 177 -3.46 -1.95 -31.38
N GLN A 178 -3.21 -2.78 -30.36
CA GLN A 178 -3.14 -2.32 -28.96
C GLN A 178 -1.72 -2.02 -28.46
N VAL A 179 -0.68 -2.45 -29.17
CA VAL A 179 0.74 -2.14 -28.86
C VAL A 179 1.18 -0.67 -29.08
N PRO A 180 0.51 0.22 -29.85
CA PRO A 180 0.91 1.63 -29.88
C PRO A 180 0.41 2.43 -28.67
N GLN A 181 -0.43 1.88 -27.78
CA GLN A 181 -0.98 2.60 -26.61
C GLN A 181 -0.24 2.31 -25.28
N LEU A 182 0.96 1.71 -25.32
CA LEU A 182 1.77 1.47 -24.12
C LEU A 182 3.22 1.98 -24.23
N VAL A 183 3.48 2.89 -25.17
CA VAL A 183 4.69 3.73 -25.19
C VAL A 183 4.26 5.17 -25.43
N THR A 184 3.61 5.78 -24.44
CA THR A 184 3.64 7.22 -24.16
C THR A 184 3.49 7.39 -22.66
#